data_AF-A0A3M6YVR7-F1
#
_entry.id   AF-A0A3M6YVR7-F1
#
_cell.length_a   1.000
_cell.length_b   1.000
_cell.length_c   1.000
_cell.angle_alpha   90.00
_cell.angle_beta   90.00
_cell.angle_gamma   90.00
#
_symmetry.space_group_name_H-M   'P 1'
#
loop_
_entity.id
_entity.type
_entity.pdbx_description
1 polymer ?
#
loop_
_entity_poly.entity_id
_entity_poly.type
_entity_poly.pdbx_seq_one_letter_code
_entity_poly.pdbx_strand_id
1 'polypeptide(L)'
;MAESRHLTEVANYWRAVVDINEYQKERFTKRIIRSLNNTLNSKKIAVLGYAYKKDTGDTRESAAITVIGQMISENARVHIYDPKVKESQIKQDLLADHRPETIDRCVTVCNDPYTACDKAAAVVILTEWDYFKTDGLILPPALFEKLASRDPENPRLKRTSTSSSETNSEGTGSSSEGLQPKVHDSPLTSPGSPAEPLNASKVLHNETNESRIDWARVSRIVRRPRLVFDGRNVVDRLKLEALDFHVNCIGKASTPSRRPSRYQ
;
A
#
# COMPACT_ATOMS: atom_id res chain seq x y z
N MET A 1 27.03 28.99 0.36
CA MET A 1 28.48 28.86 0.65
C MET A 1 29.34 28.75 -0.61
N ALA A 2 29.00 27.92 -1.61
CA ALA A 2 29.73 27.90 -2.89
C ALA A 2 29.56 29.22 -3.68
N GLU A 3 28.34 29.76 -3.72
CA GLU A 3 28.04 31.04 -4.39
C GLU A 3 28.80 32.23 -3.77
N SER A 4 28.90 32.28 -2.44
CA SER A 4 29.68 33.29 -1.71
C SER A 4 31.19 33.18 -1.95
N ARG A 5 31.65 32.15 -2.65
CA ARG A 5 33.04 31.95 -3.08
C ARG A 5 33.19 32.00 -4.61
N HIS A 6 32.16 32.45 -5.32
CA HIS A 6 32.12 32.54 -6.79
C HIS A 6 32.32 31.18 -7.50
N LEU A 7 31.97 30.07 -6.84
CA LEU A 7 32.04 28.72 -7.41
C LEU A 7 30.67 28.30 -7.97
N THR A 8 30.28 28.93 -9.08
CA THR A 8 28.92 28.81 -9.65
C THR A 8 28.60 27.39 -10.13
N GLU A 9 29.54 26.72 -10.80
CA GLU A 9 29.38 25.35 -11.31
C GLU A 9 29.15 24.37 -10.16
N VAL A 10 29.89 24.53 -9.06
CA VAL A 10 29.73 23.72 -7.85
C VAL A 10 28.39 23.99 -7.20
N ALA A 11 27.98 25.27 -7.10
CA ALA A 11 26.67 25.63 -6.57
C ALA A 11 25.52 25.00 -7.39
N ASN A 12 25.62 25.06 -8.72
CA ASN A 12 24.62 24.50 -9.63
C ASN A 12 24.54 22.97 -9.53
N TYR A 13 25.68 22.28 -9.41
CA TYR A 13 25.72 20.83 -9.20
C TYR A 13 24.92 20.42 -7.96
N TRP A 14 25.13 21.09 -6.82
CA TRP A 14 24.40 20.78 -5.58
C TRP A 14 22.94 21.24 -5.62
N ARG A 15 22.64 22.37 -6.27
CA ARG A 15 21.26 22.83 -6.47
C ARG A 15 20.41 21.79 -7.21
N ALA A 16 20.97 21.11 -8.21
CA ALA A 16 20.26 20.07 -8.94
C ALA A 16 19.77 18.91 -8.04
N VAL A 17 20.44 18.64 -6.92
CA VAL A 17 19.98 17.65 -5.91
C VAL A 17 18.71 18.09 -5.20
N VAL A 18 18.58 19.39 -4.92
CA VAL A 18 17.35 19.97 -4.37
C VAL A 18 16.26 19.97 -5.44
N ASP A 19 16.59 20.43 -6.65
CA ASP A 19 15.63 20.52 -7.75
C ASP A 19 15.01 19.15 -8.09
N ILE A 20 15.82 18.08 -8.12
CA ILE A 20 15.29 16.73 -8.39
C ILE A 20 14.40 16.25 -7.25
N ASN A 21 14.69 16.61 -6.00
CA ASN A 21 13.83 16.27 -4.85
C ASN A 21 12.47 16.97 -4.94
N GLU A 22 12.46 18.28 -5.26
CA GLU A 22 11.23 19.03 -5.46
C GLU A 22 10.42 18.48 -6.64
N TYR A 23 11.10 18.17 -7.75
CA TYR A 23 10.47 17.54 -8.91
C TYR A 23 9.82 16.19 -8.57
N GLN A 24 10.46 15.35 -7.75
CA GLN A 24 9.87 14.06 -7.36
C GLN A 24 8.56 14.24 -6.58
N LYS A 25 8.53 15.19 -5.63
CA LYS A 25 7.33 15.52 -4.85
C LYS A 25 6.21 16.03 -5.76
N GLU A 26 6.52 16.98 -6.64
CA GLU A 26 5.55 17.53 -7.60
C GLU A 26 5.01 16.46 -8.57
N ARG A 27 5.90 15.66 -9.16
CA ARG A 27 5.53 14.57 -10.08
C ARG A 27 4.63 13.55 -9.40
N PHE A 28 4.91 13.22 -8.14
CA PHE A 28 4.09 12.30 -7.36
C PHE A 28 2.67 12.86 -7.16
N THR A 29 2.54 14.11 -6.75
CA THR A 29 1.22 14.76 -6.59
C THR A 29 0.46 14.87 -7.91
N LYS A 30 1.11 15.29 -9.00
CA LYS A 30 0.51 15.34 -10.35
C LYS A 30 -0.04 13.96 -10.78
N ARG A 31 0.64 12.87 -10.42
CA ARG A 31 0.14 11.52 -10.69
C ARG A 31 -1.15 11.21 -9.92
N ILE A 32 -1.26 11.66 -8.67
CA ILE A 32 -2.48 11.51 -7.85
C ILE A 32 -3.63 12.26 -8.51
N ILE A 33 -3.43 13.54 -8.84
CA ILE A 33 -4.41 14.40 -9.51
C ILE A 33 -4.91 13.76 -10.81
N ARG A 34 -3.98 13.30 -11.68
CA ARG A 34 -4.32 12.66 -12.95
C ARG A 34 -5.18 11.41 -12.77
N SER A 35 -4.88 10.63 -11.74
CA SER A 35 -5.58 9.37 -11.44
C SER A 35 -6.98 9.59 -10.88
N LEU A 36 -7.25 10.79 -10.34
CA LEU A 36 -8.53 11.21 -9.78
C LEU A 36 -9.30 12.16 -10.73
N ASN A 37 -9.16 11.94 -12.04
CA ASN A 37 -9.83 12.70 -13.11
C ASN A 37 -9.40 14.17 -13.19
N ASN A 38 -8.11 14.44 -12.96
CA ASN A 38 -7.50 15.79 -13.03
C ASN A 38 -8.08 16.80 -12.05
N THR A 39 -8.66 16.36 -10.93
CA THR A 39 -9.12 17.27 -9.87
C THR A 39 -9.13 16.58 -8.51
N LEU A 40 -8.73 17.29 -7.45
CA LEU A 40 -8.90 16.85 -6.07
C LEU A 40 -10.01 17.60 -5.34
N ASN A 41 -10.69 18.54 -6.01
CA ASN A 41 -11.64 19.44 -5.37
C ASN A 41 -12.67 18.65 -4.56
N SER A 42 -12.74 18.94 -3.26
CA SER A 42 -13.64 18.32 -2.28
C SER A 42 -13.50 16.80 -2.12
N LYS A 43 -12.51 16.16 -2.76
CA LYS A 43 -12.25 14.72 -2.61
C LYS A 43 -11.53 14.49 -1.28
N LYS A 44 -12.02 13.52 -0.52
CA LYS A 44 -11.34 13.03 0.67
C LYS A 44 -10.11 12.21 0.25
N ILE A 45 -8.92 12.62 0.68
CA ILE A 45 -7.66 11.92 0.46
C ILE A 45 -7.12 11.50 1.82
N ALA A 46 -6.91 10.20 2.02
CA ALA A 46 -6.28 9.71 3.23
C ALA A 46 -4.76 9.79 3.05
N VAL A 47 -4.06 10.39 4.00
CA VAL A 47 -2.60 10.45 4.04
C VAL A 47 -2.12 9.66 5.26
N LEU A 48 -1.27 8.67 4.98
CA LEU A 48 -0.66 7.80 5.96
C LEU A 48 0.82 8.17 6.09
N GLY A 49 1.18 8.77 7.22
CA GLY A 49 2.50 9.31 7.51
C GLY A 49 2.62 10.79 7.22
N TYR A 50 3.23 11.50 8.16
CA TYR A 50 3.54 12.94 8.08
C TYR A 50 4.99 13.24 8.47
N ALA A 51 5.59 12.46 9.38
CA ALA A 51 7.01 12.61 9.75
C ALA A 51 7.94 12.43 8.53
N TYR A 52 9.13 13.02 8.56
CA TYR A 52 10.05 12.95 7.42
C TYR A 52 10.54 11.51 7.15
N LYS A 53 10.59 10.69 8.20
CA LYS A 53 10.91 9.25 8.20
C LYS A 53 10.19 8.54 9.34
N LYS A 54 10.22 7.21 9.35
CA LYS A 54 9.67 6.42 10.46
C LYS A 54 10.41 6.62 11.78
N ASP A 55 9.77 6.18 12.86
CA ASP A 55 10.26 6.13 14.24
C ASP A 55 10.53 7.47 14.92
N THR A 56 10.15 8.59 14.28
CA THR A 56 10.28 9.95 14.83
C THR A 56 8.98 10.75 14.65
N GLY A 57 8.79 11.78 15.48
CA GLY A 57 7.77 12.82 15.29
C GLY A 57 8.31 14.09 14.62
N ASP A 58 9.55 14.07 14.14
CA ASP A 58 10.19 15.20 13.46
C ASP A 58 9.62 15.39 12.05
N THR A 59 9.18 16.61 11.76
CA THR A 59 8.50 16.99 10.51
C THR A 59 9.34 17.91 9.63
N ARG A 60 10.50 18.38 10.11
CA ARG A 60 11.37 19.26 9.32
C ARG A 60 11.76 18.59 8.01
N GLU A 61 11.66 19.34 6.92
CA GLU A 61 11.92 18.87 5.55
C GLU A 61 11.08 17.65 5.13
N SER A 62 9.95 17.39 5.80
CA SER A 62 9.09 16.27 5.43
C SER A 62 8.49 16.50 4.05
N ALA A 63 8.65 15.51 3.17
CA ALA A 63 7.97 15.49 1.88
C ALA A 63 6.43 15.54 2.00
N ALA A 64 5.88 15.12 3.15
CA ALA A 64 4.45 15.18 3.41
C ALA A 64 3.93 16.62 3.41
N ILE A 65 4.69 17.59 3.94
CA ILE A 65 4.31 19.00 3.99
C ILE A 65 4.08 19.52 2.56
N THR A 66 5.05 19.33 1.67
CA THR A 66 4.95 19.79 0.27
C THR A 66 3.81 19.10 -0.48
N VAL A 67 3.70 17.77 -0.36
CA VAL A 67 2.68 16.99 -1.08
C VAL A 67 1.27 17.34 -0.61
N ILE A 68 1.06 17.46 0.71
CA ILE A 68 -0.23 17.86 1.29
C ILE A 68 -0.55 19.30 0.92
N GLY A 69 0.41 20.22 0.96
CA GLY A 69 0.20 21.61 0.56
C GLY A 69 -0.29 21.73 -0.88
N GLN A 70 0.31 20.96 -1.81
CA GLN A 70 -0.17 20.88 -3.19
C GLN A 70 -1.60 20.30 -3.29
N MET A 71 -1.97 19.34 -2.45
CA MET A 71 -3.36 18.83 -2.39
C MET A 71 -4.35 19.87 -1.84
N ILE A 72 -3.94 20.66 -0.84
CA ILE A 72 -4.75 21.76 -0.28
C ILE A 72 -5.00 22.82 -1.34
N SER A 73 -3.98 23.17 -2.14
CA SER A 73 -4.12 24.09 -3.27
C SER A 73 -5.12 23.61 -4.34
N GLU A 74 -5.31 22.29 -4.45
CA GLU A 74 -6.35 21.65 -5.29
C GLU A 74 -7.70 21.47 -4.58
N ASN A 75 -7.88 22.12 -3.43
CA ASN A 75 -9.07 22.04 -2.56
C ASN A 75 -9.43 20.61 -2.12
N ALA A 76 -8.43 19.73 -1.96
CA ALA A 76 -8.65 18.42 -1.38
C ALA A 76 -9.07 18.50 0.09
N ARG A 77 -9.80 17.47 0.55
CA ARG A 77 -10.05 17.23 1.98
C ARG A 77 -9.05 16.17 2.46
N VAL A 78 -7.93 16.60 3.00
CA VAL A 78 -6.82 15.73 3.42
C VAL A 78 -7.06 15.25 4.85
N HIS A 79 -7.18 13.94 5.02
CA HIS A 79 -7.29 13.29 6.32
C HIS A 79 -5.98 12.58 6.65
N ILE A 80 -5.27 13.06 7.66
CA ILE A 80 -3.90 12.66 7.95
C ILE A 80 -3.90 11.74 9.17
N TYR A 81 -3.17 10.64 9.09
CA TYR A 81 -2.80 9.84 10.25
C TYR A 81 -1.28 9.67 10.26
N ASP A 82 -0.64 10.06 11.37
CA ASP A 82 0.75 9.73 11.68
C ASP A 82 0.84 9.22 13.14
N PRO A 83 1.55 8.12 13.42
CA PRO A 83 1.63 7.56 14.78
C PRO A 83 2.34 8.44 15.82
N LYS A 84 3.19 9.39 15.42
CA LYS A 84 4.04 10.17 16.34
C LYS A 84 3.91 11.69 16.19
N VAL A 85 3.39 12.21 15.09
CA VAL A 85 3.24 13.66 14.88
C VAL A 85 1.91 14.15 15.45
N LYS A 86 1.96 15.21 16.27
CA LYS A 86 0.79 15.84 16.88
C LYS A 86 0.07 16.76 15.89
N GLU A 87 -1.25 16.90 16.03
CA GLU A 87 -2.06 17.80 15.21
C GLU A 87 -1.56 19.25 15.22
N SER A 88 -1.15 19.77 16.39
CA SER A 88 -0.62 21.13 16.50
C SER A 88 0.61 21.36 15.62
N GLN A 89 1.50 20.37 15.54
CA GLN A 89 2.70 20.44 14.68
C GLN A 89 2.31 20.42 13.20
N ILE A 90 1.40 19.51 12.81
CA ILE A 90 0.91 19.43 11.43
C ILE A 90 0.31 20.76 10.98
N LYS A 91 -0.58 21.35 11.80
CA LYS A 91 -1.19 22.64 11.49
C LYS A 91 -0.15 23.74 11.42
N GLN A 92 0.81 23.78 12.37
CA GLN A 92 1.88 24.78 12.39
C GLN A 92 2.75 24.72 11.13
N ASP A 93 3.14 23.53 10.68
CA ASP A 93 3.98 23.34 9.50
C ASP A 93 3.28 23.83 8.23
N LEU A 94 1.96 23.61 8.12
CA LEU A 94 1.16 24.00 6.94
C LEU A 94 0.84 25.50 6.90
N LEU A 95 0.99 26.24 8.02
CA LEU A 95 0.77 27.69 8.05
C LEU A 95 1.81 28.49 7.26
N ALA A 96 2.94 27.90 6.90
CA ALA A 96 3.97 28.54 6.08
C ALA A 96 3.41 28.96 4.70
N ASP A 97 2.59 28.10 4.10
CA ASP A 97 2.09 28.28 2.73
C ASP A 97 0.57 28.47 2.64
N HIS A 98 -0.16 28.26 3.74
CA HIS A 98 -1.63 28.30 3.75
C HIS A 98 -2.20 29.10 4.92
N ARG A 99 -3.34 29.76 4.66
CA ARG A 99 -4.07 30.49 5.68
C ARG A 99 -4.75 29.54 6.68
N PRO A 100 -4.90 29.91 7.96
CA PRO A 100 -5.58 29.11 8.97
C PRO A 100 -6.96 28.60 8.52
N GLU A 101 -7.77 29.46 7.89
CA GLU A 101 -9.13 29.11 7.48
C GLU A 101 -9.15 28.06 6.35
N THR A 102 -8.08 28.00 5.56
CA THR A 102 -7.92 26.97 4.52
C THR A 102 -7.48 25.65 5.14
N ILE A 103 -6.56 25.69 6.10
CA ILE A 103 -6.11 24.49 6.83
C ILE A 103 -7.29 23.86 7.58
N ASP A 104 -8.07 24.64 8.34
CA ASP A 104 -9.21 24.11 9.10
C ASP A 104 -10.31 23.53 8.19
N ARG A 105 -10.47 24.05 6.96
CA ARG A 105 -11.42 23.51 5.98
C ARG A 105 -10.90 22.23 5.30
N CYS A 106 -9.61 22.18 4.99
CA CYS A 106 -9.03 21.15 4.14
C CYS A 106 -8.37 20.01 4.91
N VAL A 107 -7.93 20.21 6.15
CA VAL A 107 -7.10 19.26 6.90
C VAL A 107 -7.86 18.72 8.10
N THR A 108 -7.83 17.40 8.26
CA THR A 108 -8.34 16.71 9.46
C THR A 108 -7.29 15.72 9.93
N VAL A 109 -6.75 15.91 11.13
CA VAL A 109 -5.83 14.94 11.74
C VAL A 109 -6.67 13.88 12.46
N CYS A 110 -6.40 12.61 12.14
CA CYS A 110 -7.15 11.46 12.62
C CYS A 110 -6.34 10.70 13.67
N ASN A 111 -7.02 10.12 14.66
CA ASN A 111 -6.37 9.34 15.72
C ASN A 111 -6.02 7.90 15.31
N ASP A 112 -6.59 7.44 14.20
CA ASP A 112 -6.38 6.10 13.67
C ASP A 112 -6.42 6.13 12.13
N PRO A 113 -5.74 5.18 11.46
CA PRO A 113 -5.66 5.15 10.00
C PRO A 113 -6.99 4.79 9.33
N TYR A 114 -7.89 4.10 10.02
CA TYR A 114 -9.17 3.67 9.44
C TYR A 114 -10.11 4.86 9.29
N THR A 115 -10.15 5.76 10.27
CA THR A 115 -10.89 7.03 10.18
C THR A 115 -10.35 7.91 9.04
N ALA A 116 -9.02 7.93 8.86
CA ALA A 116 -8.41 8.62 7.72
C ALA A 116 -8.86 8.00 6.38
N CYS A 117 -8.88 6.67 6.29
CA CYS A 117 -9.24 5.92 5.07
C CYS A 117 -10.74 5.85 4.77
N ASP A 118 -11.62 5.99 5.76
CA ASP A 118 -13.07 5.83 5.56
C ASP A 118 -13.61 6.77 4.48
N LYS A 119 -14.24 6.20 3.45
CA LYS A 119 -14.78 6.90 2.28
C LYS A 119 -13.76 7.78 1.55
N ALA A 120 -12.46 7.55 1.73
CA ALA A 120 -11.43 8.24 0.97
C ALA A 120 -11.51 7.85 -0.52
N ALA A 121 -11.23 8.79 -1.41
CA ALA A 121 -11.09 8.55 -2.85
C ALA A 121 -9.74 7.93 -3.20
N ALA A 122 -8.73 8.18 -2.37
CA ALA A 122 -7.40 7.57 -2.47
C ALA A 122 -6.73 7.51 -1.10
N VAL A 123 -5.82 6.54 -0.95
CA VAL A 123 -4.88 6.45 0.18
C VAL A 123 -3.48 6.78 -0.34
N VAL A 124 -2.77 7.64 0.36
CA VAL A 124 -1.43 8.12 -0.01
C VAL A 124 -0.47 7.85 1.15
N ILE A 125 0.61 7.12 0.90
CA ILE A 125 1.60 6.78 1.92
C ILE A 125 2.83 7.65 1.72
N LEU A 126 3.15 8.48 2.72
CA LEU A 126 4.23 9.48 2.65
C LEU A 126 5.35 9.28 3.66
N THR A 127 5.19 8.34 4.60
CA THR A 127 6.25 7.94 5.55
C THR A 127 6.27 6.42 5.68
N GLU A 128 7.47 5.83 5.70
CA GLU A 128 7.69 4.38 5.68
C GLU A 128 7.46 3.66 7.03
N TRP A 129 6.44 4.06 7.78
CA TRP A 129 6.09 3.38 9.03
C TRP A 129 5.84 1.90 8.79
N ASP A 130 6.50 1.04 9.58
CA ASP A 130 6.34 -0.42 9.43
C ASP A 130 4.87 -0.83 9.63
N TYR A 131 4.13 -0.06 10.42
CA TYR A 131 2.69 -0.16 10.61
C TYR A 131 1.87 -0.23 9.31
N PHE A 132 2.30 0.44 8.23
CA PHE A 132 1.59 0.47 6.94
C PHE A 132 1.92 -0.69 6.00
N LYS A 133 2.92 -1.51 6.31
CA LYS A 133 3.37 -2.62 5.45
C LYS A 133 2.32 -3.72 5.31
N THR A 134 2.43 -4.50 4.24
CA THR A 134 1.53 -5.62 3.92
C THR A 134 2.08 -6.99 4.31
N ASP A 135 3.16 -7.03 5.10
CA ASP A 135 3.86 -8.30 5.40
C ASP A 135 2.96 -9.27 6.17
N GLY A 136 2.11 -8.75 7.06
CA GLY A 136 1.11 -9.53 7.80
C GLY A 136 -0.15 -9.91 7.01
N LEU A 137 -0.30 -9.42 5.77
CA LEU A 137 -1.44 -9.78 4.93
C LEU A 137 -1.17 -11.15 4.28
N ILE A 138 -1.92 -12.16 4.73
CA ILE A 138 -1.92 -13.52 4.16
C ILE A 138 -3.07 -13.60 3.15
N LEU A 139 -2.74 -13.86 1.89
CA LEU A 139 -3.75 -14.05 0.85
C LEU A 139 -4.29 -15.49 0.89
N PRO A 140 -5.62 -15.69 0.82
CA PRO A 140 -6.18 -17.03 0.62
C PRO A 140 -5.68 -17.62 -0.71
N PRO A 141 -5.47 -18.95 -0.81
CA PRO A 141 -4.96 -19.59 -2.03
C PRO A 141 -5.75 -19.23 -3.30
N ALA A 142 -7.08 -19.22 -3.23
CA ALA A 142 -7.95 -18.85 -4.36
C ALA A 142 -7.71 -17.42 -4.89
N LEU A 143 -7.29 -16.50 -4.02
CA LEU A 143 -6.99 -15.11 -4.41
C LEU A 143 -5.61 -15.02 -5.07
N PHE A 144 -4.67 -15.85 -4.63
CA PHE A 144 -3.34 -15.99 -5.24
C PHE A 144 -3.44 -16.57 -6.65
N GLU A 145 -4.23 -17.62 -6.86
CA GLU A 145 -4.49 -18.20 -8.19
C GLU A 145 -5.16 -17.20 -9.14
N LYS A 146 -6.10 -16.41 -8.62
CA LYS A 146 -6.73 -15.31 -9.37
C LYS A 146 -5.73 -14.21 -9.76
N LEU A 147 -4.71 -13.95 -8.95
CA LEU A 147 -3.63 -13.03 -9.30
C LEU A 147 -2.67 -13.64 -10.32
N ALA A 148 -2.25 -14.89 -10.12
CA ALA A 148 -1.35 -15.61 -11.01
C ALA A 148 -1.92 -15.76 -12.42
N SER A 149 -3.23 -15.99 -12.54
CA SER A 149 -3.93 -16.04 -13.84
C SER A 149 -4.08 -14.67 -14.52
N ARG A 150 -3.98 -13.55 -13.79
CA ARG A 150 -4.07 -12.20 -14.36
C ARG A 150 -2.75 -11.71 -14.96
N ASP A 151 -1.63 -12.21 -14.45
CA ASP A 151 -0.28 -11.85 -14.91
C ASP A 151 0.62 -13.10 -14.90
N PRO A 152 0.40 -14.03 -15.86
CA PRO A 152 1.09 -15.31 -15.88
C PRO A 152 2.60 -15.20 -16.13
N GLU A 153 3.10 -14.04 -16.55
CA GLU A 153 4.54 -13.78 -16.73
C GLU A 153 5.22 -13.19 -15.50
N ASN A 154 4.48 -12.91 -14.42
CA ASN A 154 5.06 -12.31 -13.22
C ASN A 154 5.95 -13.32 -12.46
N PRO A 155 7.28 -13.10 -12.37
CA PRO A 155 8.18 -14.04 -11.71
C PRO A 155 7.94 -14.17 -10.21
N ARG A 156 7.22 -13.22 -9.58
CA ARG A 156 6.84 -13.29 -8.16
C ARG A 156 5.62 -14.17 -7.90
N LEU A 157 4.85 -14.49 -8.94
CA LEU A 157 3.71 -15.41 -8.89
C LEU A 157 4.11 -16.83 -9.35
N LYS A 158 5.30 -16.99 -9.94
CA LYS A 158 5.91 -18.27 -10.35
C LYS A 158 6.78 -18.88 -9.23
N ARG A 159 6.15 -19.47 -8.21
CA ARG A 159 6.65 -20.46 -7.19
C ARG A 159 5.79 -20.28 -5.92
N THR A 160 4.95 -21.22 -5.50
CA THR A 160 5.33 -22.44 -4.76
C THR A 160 4.39 -23.62 -5.05
N SER A 161 4.90 -24.64 -5.73
CA SER A 161 4.33 -26.00 -5.75
C SER A 161 5.45 -27.00 -5.47
N THR A 162 6.18 -26.81 -4.37
CA THR A 162 7.10 -27.81 -3.77
C THR A 162 7.74 -27.24 -2.50
N SER A 163 7.12 -27.45 -1.35
CA SER A 163 7.79 -28.10 -0.22
C SER A 163 7.03 -29.41 -0.05
N SER A 164 7.65 -30.59 -0.01
CA SER A 164 8.62 -31.02 0.99
C SER A 164 9.30 -32.32 0.53
N SER A 165 10.63 -32.36 0.59
CA SER A 165 11.40 -33.55 1.00
C SER A 165 12.88 -33.17 1.10
N GLU A 166 13.26 -32.63 2.26
CA GLU A 166 14.60 -32.89 2.76
C GLU A 166 14.69 -34.39 3.06
N THR A 167 15.59 -35.09 2.39
CA THR A 167 16.04 -36.41 2.82
C THR A 167 17.52 -36.31 3.10
N ASN A 168 17.85 -36.35 4.39
CA ASN A 168 19.20 -36.65 4.87
C ASN A 168 19.44 -38.16 4.67
N SER A 169 20.57 -38.49 4.06
CA SER A 169 21.05 -39.83 3.84
C SER A 169 21.88 -40.34 5.03
N GLU A 170 21.55 -41.57 5.42
CA GLU A 170 22.39 -42.67 5.94
C GLU A 170 22.86 -42.71 7.39
N GLY A 171 22.57 -43.87 8.02
CA GLY A 171 23.07 -44.27 9.33
C GLY A 171 22.36 -45.48 9.96
N THR A 172 22.33 -46.62 9.25
CA THR A 172 22.33 -48.03 9.74
C THR A 172 21.50 -48.46 10.98
N GLY A 173 20.60 -49.44 10.79
CA GLY A 173 20.02 -50.25 11.88
C GLY A 173 19.08 -51.36 11.37
N SER A 174 19.35 -52.61 11.75
CA SER A 174 18.88 -53.90 11.20
C SER A 174 17.52 -54.41 11.71
N SER A 175 16.92 -55.34 10.93
CA SER A 175 15.97 -56.43 11.30
C SER A 175 14.51 -56.02 11.63
N SER A 176 13.42 -56.74 11.32
CA SER A 176 13.11 -58.00 10.60
C SER A 176 11.57 -58.18 10.63
N GLU A 177 10.98 -58.80 9.60
CA GLU A 177 9.65 -59.49 9.53
C GLU A 177 8.37 -58.67 9.87
N GLY A 178 7.19 -58.78 9.26
CA GLY A 178 6.53 -59.66 8.29
C GLY A 178 5.02 -59.36 8.32
N LEU A 179 4.26 -59.83 7.32
CA LEU A 179 2.78 -59.86 7.16
C LEU A 179 2.05 -58.64 6.54
N GLN A 180 1.58 -58.86 5.31
CA GLN A 180 0.30 -58.38 4.75
C GLN A 180 -0.76 -59.52 4.85
N PRO A 181 -2.04 -59.43 4.37
CA PRO A 181 -2.82 -58.32 3.76
C PRO A 181 -4.28 -58.21 4.31
N LYS A 182 -5.05 -57.17 3.90
CA LYS A 182 -6.43 -57.36 3.37
C LYS A 182 -7.07 -56.12 2.76
N VAL A 183 -7.73 -56.37 1.62
CA VAL A 183 -8.51 -55.50 0.75
C VAL A 183 -9.97 -55.44 1.25
N HIS A 184 -10.64 -54.29 1.13
CA HIS A 184 -12.10 -54.26 0.98
C HIS A 184 -12.59 -53.04 0.17
N ASP A 185 -13.46 -53.35 -0.78
CA ASP A 185 -14.14 -52.50 -1.78
C ASP A 185 -15.17 -51.48 -1.22
N SER A 186 -15.17 -50.27 -1.83
CA SER A 186 -16.27 -49.46 -2.46
C SER A 186 -17.63 -49.23 -1.73
N PRO A 187 -18.36 -48.08 -1.89
CA PRO A 187 -18.80 -47.57 -3.21
C PRO A 187 -18.97 -46.03 -3.43
N LEU A 188 -19.14 -45.71 -4.72
CA LEU A 188 -19.57 -44.44 -5.35
C LEU A 188 -20.81 -43.79 -4.73
N THR A 189 -20.85 -42.45 -4.71
CA THR A 189 -22.07 -41.65 -4.94
C THR A 189 -21.77 -40.38 -5.76
N SER A 190 -22.72 -40.04 -6.64
CA SER A 190 -22.64 -39.00 -7.69
C SER A 190 -23.40 -37.70 -7.29
N PRO A 191 -23.72 -36.75 -8.20
CA PRO A 191 -23.28 -35.35 -8.12
C PRO A 191 -24.38 -34.33 -7.74
N GLY A 192 -24.00 -33.13 -7.29
CA GLY A 192 -24.98 -32.06 -7.03
C GLY A 192 -24.43 -30.65 -6.82
N SER A 193 -24.54 -29.83 -7.88
CA SER A 193 -25.06 -28.45 -7.89
C SER A 193 -24.23 -27.29 -7.29
N PRO A 194 -24.52 -26.02 -7.70
CA PRO A 194 -23.51 -25.02 -8.09
C PRO A 194 -22.96 -24.20 -6.93
N ALA A 195 -21.69 -23.79 -7.07
CA ALA A 195 -20.96 -22.99 -6.09
C ALA A 195 -21.54 -21.57 -5.90
N GLU A 196 -21.95 -21.27 -4.67
CA GLU A 196 -22.23 -19.92 -4.18
C GLU A 196 -20.94 -19.08 -4.04
N PRO A 197 -21.03 -17.74 -4.09
CA PRO A 197 -19.86 -16.87 -4.00
C PRO A 197 -19.23 -16.90 -2.59
N LEU A 198 -17.92 -17.18 -2.54
CA LEU A 198 -17.14 -17.36 -1.31
C LEU A 198 -17.13 -16.10 -0.42
N ASN A 199 -17.65 -16.27 0.80
CA ASN A 199 -17.70 -15.28 1.87
C ASN A 199 -16.28 -14.99 2.41
N ALA A 200 -15.81 -13.74 2.29
CA ALA A 200 -14.47 -13.28 2.63
C ALA A 200 -14.20 -13.12 4.16
N SER A 201 -14.76 -13.99 4.99
CA SER A 201 -14.82 -13.81 6.45
C SER A 201 -13.86 -14.70 7.26
N LYS A 202 -12.82 -15.30 6.66
CA LYS A 202 -11.79 -16.03 7.42
C LYS A 202 -10.38 -15.59 7.02
N VAL A 203 -9.99 -14.40 7.48
CA VAL A 203 -8.58 -14.01 7.59
C VAL A 203 -8.18 -14.24 9.05
N LEU A 204 -7.40 -15.28 9.31
CA LEU A 204 -6.88 -15.60 10.65
C LEU A 204 -5.87 -14.52 11.05
N HIS A 205 -6.11 -13.86 12.18
CA HIS A 205 -5.17 -12.91 12.79
C HIS A 205 -4.38 -13.65 13.89
N ASN A 206 -3.06 -13.48 13.92
CA ASN A 206 -2.21 -14.01 14.99
C ASN A 206 -1.96 -12.87 16.02
N GLU A 207 -2.21 -13.14 17.30
CA GLU A 207 -2.33 -12.16 18.39
C GLU A 207 -1.00 -11.67 19.00
N THR A 208 -0.02 -11.26 18.18
CA THR A 208 1.26 -10.68 18.69
C THR A 208 1.68 -9.34 18.06
N ASN A 209 0.77 -8.58 17.46
CA ASN A 209 1.13 -7.40 16.66
C ASN A 209 0.51 -6.11 17.23
N GLU A 210 1.33 -5.19 17.74
CA GLU A 210 0.95 -3.79 17.96
C GLU A 210 1.18 -2.96 16.68
N SER A 211 0.30 -2.82 15.70
CA SER A 211 -0.83 -3.62 15.21
C SER A 211 -0.95 -3.20 13.75
N ARG A 212 -0.21 -3.86 12.85
CA ARG A 212 -0.18 -3.53 11.40
C ARG A 212 -1.58 -3.19 10.89
N ILE A 213 -1.67 -2.20 9.99
CA ILE A 213 -2.94 -1.82 9.41
C ILE A 213 -3.60 -3.02 8.69
N ASP A 214 -4.88 -3.28 9.00
CA ASP A 214 -5.66 -4.29 8.29
C ASP A 214 -6.10 -3.74 6.93
N TRP A 215 -5.31 -4.02 5.89
CA TRP A 215 -5.61 -3.62 4.52
C TRP A 215 -6.90 -4.24 3.96
N ALA A 216 -7.35 -5.39 4.47
CA ALA A 216 -8.64 -5.97 4.09
C ALA A 216 -9.80 -5.17 4.69
N ARG A 217 -9.65 -4.62 5.90
CA ARG A 217 -10.59 -3.62 6.45
C ARG A 217 -10.55 -2.33 5.66
N VAL A 218 -9.36 -1.82 5.33
CA VAL A 218 -9.21 -0.60 4.51
C VAL A 218 -9.93 -0.75 3.16
N SER A 219 -9.84 -1.92 2.51
CA SER A 219 -10.52 -2.16 1.23
C SER A 219 -12.06 -2.12 1.34
N ARG A 220 -12.65 -2.36 2.51
CA ARG A 220 -14.10 -2.26 2.69
C ARG A 220 -14.58 -0.82 2.87
N ILE A 221 -13.72 0.07 3.37
CA ILE A 221 -14.10 1.45 3.74
C ILE A 221 -13.66 2.50 2.71
N VAL A 222 -12.61 2.25 1.92
CA VAL A 222 -12.17 3.15 0.84
C VAL A 222 -13.13 3.09 -0.36
N ARG A 223 -13.39 4.23 -1.01
CA ARG A 223 -14.29 4.30 -2.19
C ARG A 223 -13.70 3.55 -3.38
N ARG A 224 -14.58 3.05 -4.25
CA ARG A 224 -14.18 2.55 -5.58
C ARG A 224 -14.07 3.72 -6.58
N PRO A 225 -13.13 3.65 -7.55
CA PRO A 225 -12.02 2.71 -7.62
C PRO A 225 -11.05 2.94 -6.45
N ARG A 226 -10.53 1.87 -5.85
CA ARG A 226 -9.70 2.01 -4.63
C ARG A 226 -8.27 2.32 -5.03
N LEU A 227 -7.87 3.56 -4.92
CA LEU A 227 -6.53 3.99 -5.31
C LEU A 227 -5.59 4.00 -4.10
N VAL A 228 -4.40 3.44 -4.26
CA VAL A 228 -3.29 3.56 -3.31
C VAL A 228 -2.08 4.16 -4.03
N PHE A 229 -1.53 5.23 -3.48
CA PHE A 229 -0.29 5.86 -3.94
C PHE A 229 0.78 5.65 -2.88
N ASP A 230 1.74 4.79 -3.19
CA ASP A 230 2.84 4.47 -2.28
C ASP A 230 4.08 5.28 -2.66
N GLY A 231 4.32 6.35 -1.91
CA GLY A 231 5.49 7.21 -2.05
C GLY A 231 6.77 6.60 -1.46
N ARG A 232 6.66 5.52 -0.70
CA ARG A 232 7.76 4.95 0.09
C ARG A 232 8.09 3.50 -0.24
N ASN A 233 7.35 2.88 -1.17
CA ASN A 233 7.51 1.49 -1.57
C ASN A 233 7.38 0.49 -0.40
N VAL A 234 6.50 0.78 0.56
CA VAL A 234 6.26 -0.07 1.75
C VAL A 234 5.19 -1.13 1.57
N VAL A 235 4.34 -1.03 0.55
CA VAL A 235 3.29 -2.04 0.31
C VAL A 235 3.67 -3.03 -0.79
N ASP A 236 3.29 -4.28 -0.61
CA ASP A 236 3.28 -5.26 -1.68
C ASP A 236 2.07 -5.02 -2.57
N ARG A 237 2.38 -4.61 -3.80
CA ARG A 237 1.40 -4.33 -4.84
C ARG A 237 0.47 -5.50 -5.12
N LEU A 238 1.00 -6.71 -5.26
CA LEU A 238 0.20 -7.88 -5.64
C LEU A 238 -0.79 -8.21 -4.53
N LYS A 239 -0.36 -8.10 -3.27
CA LYS A 239 -1.25 -8.32 -2.12
C LYS A 239 -2.40 -7.31 -2.07
N LEU A 240 -2.15 -6.04 -2.38
CA LEU A 240 -3.22 -5.03 -2.42
C LEU A 240 -4.10 -5.13 -3.69
N GLU A 241 -3.54 -5.48 -4.84
CA GLU A 241 -4.32 -5.75 -6.06
C GLU A 241 -5.26 -6.96 -5.87
N ALA A 242 -4.87 -7.93 -5.04
CA ALA A 242 -5.73 -9.02 -4.57
C ALA A 242 -7.01 -8.50 -3.88
N LEU A 243 -6.88 -7.39 -3.15
CA LEU A 243 -7.96 -6.72 -2.43
C LEU A 243 -8.67 -5.66 -3.28
N ASP A 244 -8.51 -5.69 -4.61
CA ASP A 244 -9.17 -4.78 -5.56
C ASP A 244 -8.72 -3.31 -5.41
N PHE A 245 -7.47 -3.10 -4.97
CA PHE A 245 -6.79 -1.81 -5.05
C PHE A 245 -6.07 -1.64 -6.39
N HIS A 246 -6.01 -0.40 -6.85
CA HIS A 246 -5.14 0.06 -7.93
C HIS A 246 -3.94 0.77 -7.29
N VAL A 247 -2.79 0.09 -7.29
CA VAL A 247 -1.60 0.55 -6.58
C VAL A 247 -0.63 1.25 -7.52
N ASN A 248 -0.20 2.44 -7.13
CA ASN A 248 0.77 3.26 -7.84
C ASN A 248 1.97 3.53 -6.93
N CYS A 249 3.09 2.86 -7.15
CA CYS A 249 4.33 3.08 -6.40
C CYS A 249 5.29 4.01 -7.14
N ILE A 250 6.15 4.75 -6.44
CA ILE A 250 7.26 5.48 -7.07
C ILE A 250 8.25 4.48 -7.67
N GLY A 251 8.77 4.80 -8.87
CA GLY A 251 9.78 4.00 -9.55
C GLY A 251 9.28 2.68 -10.17
N LYS A 252 7.97 2.38 -10.09
CA LYS A 252 7.36 1.19 -10.70
C LYS A 252 6.32 1.58 -11.74
N ALA A 253 6.28 0.86 -12.86
CA ALA A 253 5.27 1.07 -13.90
C ALA A 253 3.86 0.81 -13.35
N SER A 254 2.91 1.71 -13.60
CA SER A 254 1.49 1.47 -13.31
C SER A 254 0.96 0.38 -14.24
N THR A 255 0.12 -0.54 -13.74
CA THR A 255 -0.58 -1.48 -14.63
C THR A 255 -1.57 -0.67 -15.46
N PRO A 256 -1.70 -0.94 -16.77
CA PRO A 256 -2.70 -0.28 -17.58
C PRO A 256 -4.08 -0.49 -16.94
N SER A 257 -4.77 0.61 -16.64
CA SER A 257 -6.20 0.58 -16.36
C SER A 257 -6.88 -0.04 -17.58
N ARG A 258 -7.32 -1.31 -17.48
CA ARG A 258 -8.27 -1.88 -18.43
C ARG A 258 -9.55 -1.07 -18.28
N ARG A 259 -9.76 -0.11 -19.18
CA ARG A 259 -11.05 0.56 -19.31
C ARG A 259 -12.10 -0.55 -19.48
N PRO A 260 -13.23 -0.53 -18.76
CA PRO A 260 -14.32 -1.43 -19.09
C PRO A 260 -14.68 -1.21 -20.56
N SER A 261 -14.69 -2.30 -21.33
CA SER A 261 -15.18 -2.33 -22.70
C SER A 261 -16.52 -1.61 -22.71
N ARG A 262 -16.60 -0.44 -23.34
CA ARG A 262 -17.90 0.16 -23.66
C ARG A 262 -18.59 -0.82 -24.60
N TYR A 263 -19.79 -1.24 -24.23
CA TYR A 263 -20.69 -2.00 -25.10
C TYR A 263 -20.68 -1.40 -26.51
N GLN A 264 -20.39 -2.26 -27.50
CA GLN A 264 -20.89 -2.07 -28.87
C GLN A 264 -22.34 -2.53 -28.90
#